data_AF-A0AAE0N1R9-F1
#
_entry.id   AF-A0AAE0N1R9-F1
#
_cell.length_a   1.000
_cell.length_b   1.000
_cell.length_c   1.000
_cell.angle_alpha   90.00
_cell.angle_beta   90.00
_cell.angle_gamma   90.00
#
_symmetry.space_group_name_H-M   'P 1'
#
loop_
_entity.id
_entity.type
_entity.pdbx_description
1 polymer ?
#
loop_
_entity_poly.entity_id
_entity_poly.type
_entity_poly.pdbx_seq_one_letter_code
_entity_poly.pdbx_strand_id
1 'polypeptide(L)'
;MRLCRHEGRVAELENLLIMAIYGSNYIESAGNNYDITAQLCKAVFRDESPDPEITLTVQNLSEYYPQVRYLRRENRPSDHESVVKSRREIIQHAKAFAAVIRFIMDGNEWTEDAILQTHEILHDGLDDDVLAGTYRHYEVAVKYEEPGQRREKASICLRARAVPAYMRDMVGRLNKMGAEMASDMPPFDRVGFAVRFHHQFVNIHPFGDGNGRMARIITNALLLTYAGRILPIGMTSYERRAYLMLCAEASRIFREEDMEVDFAEQTGHLHLAEAVGIWSRQAPLPAGYH
;
A
#
# COMPACT_ATOMS: atom_id res chain seq x y z
N MET A 1 30.77 0.57 -18.44
CA MET A 1 29.41 0.17 -18.89
C MET A 1 28.60 -0.65 -17.89
N ARG A 2 29.15 -1.67 -17.18
CA ARG A 2 28.38 -2.46 -16.19
C ARG A 2 27.99 -1.68 -14.92
N LEU A 3 28.88 -0.81 -14.40
CA LEU A 3 28.62 0.05 -13.23
C LEU A 3 27.51 1.08 -13.49
N CYS A 4 27.57 1.86 -14.59
CA CYS A 4 26.48 2.78 -14.96
C CYS A 4 25.13 2.08 -15.20
N ARG A 5 25.12 0.84 -15.71
CA ARG A 5 23.89 0.04 -15.84
C ARG A 5 23.35 -0.44 -14.50
N HIS A 6 24.21 -0.61 -13.48
CA HIS A 6 23.77 -0.96 -12.13
C HIS A 6 23.18 0.25 -11.42
N GLU A 7 23.87 1.39 -11.46
CA GLU A 7 23.41 2.67 -10.88
C GLU A 7 22.08 3.13 -11.49
N GLY A 8 21.93 3.01 -12.81
CA GLY A 8 20.67 3.33 -13.50
C GLY A 8 19.47 2.47 -13.05
N ARG A 9 19.70 1.18 -12.76
CA ARG A 9 18.63 0.26 -12.30
C ARG A 9 18.21 0.53 -10.86
N VAL A 10 19.16 0.86 -9.99
CA VAL A 10 18.87 1.22 -8.60
C VAL A 10 18.06 2.52 -8.55
N ALA A 11 18.42 3.52 -9.37
CA ALA A 11 17.67 4.76 -9.46
C ALA A 11 16.24 4.57 -10.02
N GLU A 12 16.05 3.64 -10.96
CA GLU A 12 14.73 3.31 -11.50
C GLU A 12 13.81 2.64 -10.45
N LEU A 13 14.34 1.65 -9.71
CA LEU A 13 13.60 1.02 -8.62
C LEU A 13 13.26 2.01 -7.50
N GLU A 14 14.21 2.88 -7.11
CA GLU A 14 13.98 3.97 -6.14
C GLU A 14 12.79 4.83 -6.57
N ASN A 15 12.77 5.28 -7.83
CA ASN A 15 11.68 6.11 -8.36
C ASN A 15 10.34 5.37 -8.35
N LEU A 16 10.30 4.09 -8.73
CA LEU A 16 9.06 3.30 -8.69
C LEU A 16 8.52 3.13 -7.26
N LEU A 17 9.39 2.91 -6.28
CA LEU A 17 9.00 2.84 -4.86
C LEU A 17 8.45 4.18 -4.37
N ILE A 18 9.08 5.30 -4.72
CA ILE A 18 8.59 6.65 -4.39
C ILE A 18 7.20 6.88 -4.98
N MET A 19 7.00 6.55 -6.26
CA MET A 19 5.70 6.67 -6.91
C MET A 19 4.64 5.79 -6.24
N ALA A 20 4.98 4.55 -5.89
CA ALA A 20 4.08 3.65 -5.17
C ALA A 20 3.69 4.20 -3.79
N ILE A 21 4.62 4.79 -3.04
CA ILE A 21 4.34 5.45 -1.75
C ILE A 21 3.44 6.67 -1.93
N TYR A 22 3.76 7.55 -2.88
CA TYR A 22 2.97 8.75 -3.17
C TYR A 22 1.52 8.37 -3.53
N GLY A 23 1.33 7.49 -4.51
CA GLY A 23 0.00 7.09 -4.95
C GLY A 23 -0.77 6.35 -3.86
N SER A 24 -0.09 5.49 -3.10
CA SER A 24 -0.69 4.78 -1.96
C SER A 24 -1.15 5.74 -0.84
N ASN A 25 -0.40 6.82 -0.56
CA ASN A 25 -0.83 7.85 0.38
C ASN A 25 -1.97 8.71 -0.19
N TYR A 26 -1.89 9.09 -1.47
CA TYR A 26 -2.92 9.89 -2.13
C TYR A 26 -4.30 9.20 -2.13
N ILE A 27 -4.33 7.88 -2.30
CA ILE A 27 -5.58 7.09 -2.20
C ILE A 27 -6.26 7.30 -0.84
N GLU A 28 -5.51 7.27 0.25
CA GLU A 28 -6.02 7.45 1.63
C GLU A 28 -6.16 8.92 2.06
N SER A 29 -5.99 9.88 1.14
CA SER A 29 -5.94 11.31 1.49
C SER A 29 -4.88 11.62 2.56
N ALA A 30 -3.77 10.88 2.53
CA ALA A 30 -2.61 11.00 3.40
C ALA A 30 -1.41 11.58 2.63
N GLY A 31 -0.32 11.87 3.33
CA GLY A 31 0.94 12.35 2.76
C GLY A 31 0.86 13.77 2.22
N ASN A 32 1.81 14.15 1.37
CA ASN A 32 1.92 15.47 0.78
C ASN A 32 2.12 15.37 -0.75
N ASN A 33 2.48 16.47 -1.41
CA ASN A 33 2.77 16.47 -2.84
C ASN A 33 3.96 15.54 -3.19
N TYR A 34 4.11 15.26 -4.49
CA TYR A 34 5.13 14.33 -4.98
C TYR A 34 6.56 14.78 -4.67
N ASP A 35 6.87 16.07 -4.77
CA ASP A 35 8.23 16.57 -4.54
C ASP A 35 8.68 16.33 -3.10
N ILE A 36 7.81 16.64 -2.14
CA ILE A 36 8.04 16.39 -0.71
C ILE A 36 8.10 14.88 -0.43
N THR A 37 7.23 14.11 -1.09
CA THR A 37 7.26 12.64 -0.97
C THR A 37 8.59 12.08 -1.46
N ALA A 38 9.05 12.52 -2.63
CA ALA A 38 10.31 12.08 -3.21
C ALA A 38 11.50 12.47 -2.33
N GLN A 39 11.53 13.69 -1.80
CA GLN A 39 12.59 14.14 -0.88
C GLN A 39 12.67 13.27 0.38
N LEU A 40 11.54 13.06 1.06
CA LEU A 40 11.51 12.31 2.32
C LEU A 40 11.79 10.82 2.12
N CYS A 41 11.20 10.20 1.09
CA CYS A 41 11.48 8.80 0.77
C CYS A 41 12.96 8.59 0.44
N LYS A 42 13.57 9.52 -0.32
CA LYS A 42 15.00 9.50 -0.63
C LYS A 42 15.88 9.54 0.61
N ALA A 43 15.55 10.37 1.59
CA ALA A 43 16.27 10.40 2.86
C ALA A 43 16.14 9.03 3.57
N VAL A 44 14.92 8.51 3.72
CA VAL A 44 14.66 7.21 4.37
C VAL A 44 15.41 6.07 3.70
N PHE A 45 15.40 5.99 2.36
CA PHE A 45 16.07 4.92 1.62
C PHE A 45 17.61 5.00 1.67
N ARG A 46 18.16 6.13 2.09
CA ARG A 46 19.60 6.30 2.37
C ARG A 46 19.93 6.06 3.85
N ASP A 47 19.00 5.44 4.59
CA ASP A 47 19.06 5.23 6.04
C ASP A 47 19.22 6.54 6.85
N GLU A 48 18.81 7.67 6.29
CA GLU A 48 18.68 8.93 7.02
C GLU A 48 17.37 8.93 7.83
N SER A 49 17.35 9.68 8.93
CA SER A 49 16.17 9.86 9.77
C SER A 49 15.63 11.28 9.62
N PRO A 50 14.87 11.58 8.53
CA PRO A 50 14.33 12.91 8.33
C PRO A 50 13.35 13.25 9.46
N ASP A 51 13.45 14.47 9.98
CA ASP A 51 12.53 14.96 10.99
C ASP A 51 11.18 15.29 10.31
N PRO A 52 10.06 14.69 10.77
CA PRO A 52 8.74 15.10 10.33
C PRO A 52 8.46 16.56 10.74
N GLU A 53 9.08 17.04 11.82
CA GLU A 53 8.97 18.43 12.25
C GLU A 53 9.69 19.36 11.26
N ILE A 54 9.08 20.50 10.98
CA ILE A 54 9.66 21.50 10.08
C ILE A 54 9.72 22.84 10.79
N THR A 55 10.85 23.11 11.43
CA THR A 55 11.06 24.35 12.18
C THR A 55 10.82 25.56 11.29
N LEU A 56 9.92 26.46 11.72
CA LEU A 56 9.54 27.67 10.98
C LEU A 56 10.60 28.76 11.10
N THR A 57 11.71 28.59 10.38
CA THR A 57 12.76 29.59 10.18
C THR A 57 12.60 30.27 8.82
N VAL A 58 13.19 31.45 8.62
CA VAL A 58 13.17 32.16 7.32
C VAL A 58 13.68 31.27 6.18
N GLN A 59 14.64 30.40 6.46
CA GLN A 59 15.25 29.46 5.53
C GLN A 59 14.28 28.35 5.10
N ASN A 60 13.40 27.89 5.99
CA ASN A 60 12.51 26.76 5.75
C ASN A 60 11.14 27.16 5.17
N LEU A 61 10.82 28.46 5.14
CA LEU A 61 9.51 28.94 4.65
C LEU A 61 9.27 28.56 3.18
N SER A 62 10.30 28.51 2.35
CA SER A 62 10.20 28.14 0.94
C SER A 62 9.81 26.66 0.75
N GLU A 63 10.23 25.76 1.64
CA GLU A 63 9.82 24.35 1.66
C GLU A 63 8.45 24.17 2.35
N TYR A 64 8.18 24.97 3.38
CA TYR A 64 6.97 24.85 4.19
C TYR A 64 5.68 25.28 3.46
N TYR A 65 5.66 26.46 2.84
CA TYR A 65 4.43 27.00 2.25
C TYR A 65 3.83 26.16 1.10
N PRO A 66 4.63 25.53 0.21
CA PRO A 66 4.10 24.58 -0.78
C PRO A 66 3.29 23.43 -0.16
N GLN A 67 3.70 22.93 1.01
CA GLN A 67 3.01 21.86 1.72
C GLN A 67 1.63 22.33 2.22
N VAL A 68 1.57 23.53 2.83
CA VAL A 68 0.30 24.14 3.25
C VAL A 68 -0.65 24.34 2.06
N ARG A 69 -0.13 24.84 0.93
CA ARG A 69 -0.93 25.05 -0.29
C ARG A 69 -1.46 23.74 -0.85
N TYR A 70 -0.65 22.68 -0.84
CA TYR A 70 -1.07 21.35 -1.28
C TYR A 70 -2.23 20.84 -0.41
N LEU A 71 -2.09 20.83 0.91
CA LEU A 71 -3.14 20.36 1.82
C LEU A 71 -4.45 21.13 1.62
N ARG A 72 -4.37 22.47 1.50
CA ARG A 72 -5.54 23.30 1.24
C ARG A 72 -6.22 22.96 -0.10
N ARG A 73 -5.45 22.71 -1.16
CA ARG A 73 -5.98 22.33 -2.48
C ARG A 73 -6.70 20.99 -2.44
N GLU A 74 -6.23 20.05 -1.65
CA GLU A 74 -6.85 18.74 -1.45
C GLU A 74 -7.97 18.76 -0.40
N ASN A 75 -8.42 19.95 0.05
CA ASN A 75 -9.45 20.16 1.07
C ASN A 75 -9.14 19.46 2.41
N ARG A 76 -7.86 19.40 2.78
CA ARG A 76 -7.38 18.85 4.05
C ARG A 76 -7.03 19.98 5.03
N PRO A 77 -7.07 19.71 6.35
CA PRO A 77 -6.46 20.58 7.34
C PRO A 77 -5.04 20.99 6.93
N SER A 78 -4.71 22.27 7.05
CA SER A 78 -3.47 22.85 6.53
C SER A 78 -2.74 23.71 7.56
N ASP A 79 -3.05 23.53 8.84
CA ASP A 79 -2.25 24.03 9.95
C ASP A 79 -0.90 23.30 10.03
N HIS A 80 -0.05 23.76 10.94
CA HIS A 80 1.30 23.25 11.09
C HIS A 80 1.34 21.77 11.50
N GLU A 81 0.48 21.37 12.44
CA GLU A 81 0.36 19.99 12.90
C GLU A 81 -0.03 19.06 11.73
N SER A 82 -0.94 19.51 10.87
CA SER A 82 -1.36 18.78 9.67
C SER A 82 -0.23 18.64 8.64
N VAL A 83 0.64 19.64 8.50
CA VAL A 83 1.86 19.53 7.68
C VAL A 83 2.81 18.49 8.26
N VAL A 84 3.09 18.55 9.56
CA VAL A 84 3.96 17.59 10.26
C VAL A 84 3.41 16.16 10.15
N LYS A 85 2.10 15.96 10.38
CA LYS A 85 1.42 14.67 10.17
C LYS A 85 1.61 14.17 8.74
N SER A 86 1.40 15.02 7.74
CA SER A 86 1.55 14.64 6.33
C SER A 86 2.98 14.19 5.97
N ARG A 87 4.00 14.82 6.57
CA ARG A 87 5.40 14.41 6.41
C ARG A 87 5.66 13.08 7.10
N ARG A 88 5.16 12.91 8.32
CA ARG A 88 5.27 11.67 9.08
C ARG A 88 4.61 10.48 8.37
N GLU A 89 3.44 10.67 7.78
CA GLU A 89 2.76 9.66 6.96
C GLU A 89 3.61 9.17 5.79
N ILE A 90 4.40 10.05 5.15
CA ILE A 90 5.35 9.67 4.10
C ILE A 90 6.53 8.88 4.69
N ILE A 91 7.15 9.41 5.74
CA ILE A 91 8.35 8.83 6.35
C ILE A 91 8.07 7.41 6.85
N GLN A 92 6.99 7.23 7.61
CA GLN A 92 6.64 5.94 8.20
C GLN A 92 6.23 4.92 7.14
N HIS A 93 5.57 5.35 6.07
CA HIS A 93 5.26 4.49 4.94
C HIS A 93 6.53 4.03 4.21
N ALA A 94 7.47 4.94 3.95
CA ALA A 94 8.75 4.59 3.34
C ALA A 94 9.54 3.60 4.21
N LYS A 95 9.56 3.81 5.54
CA LYS A 95 10.20 2.88 6.49
C LYS A 95 9.53 1.50 6.48
N ALA A 96 8.21 1.44 6.58
CA ALA A 96 7.46 0.18 6.59
C ALA A 96 7.66 -0.61 5.30
N PHE A 97 7.62 0.08 4.16
CA PHE A 97 7.79 -0.53 2.85
C PHE A 97 9.23 -1.05 2.65
N ALA A 98 10.25 -0.29 3.06
CA ALA A 98 11.64 -0.72 3.03
C ALA A 98 11.88 -1.93 3.96
N ALA A 99 11.30 -1.91 5.16
CA ALA A 99 11.44 -2.98 6.15
C ALA A 99 10.86 -4.31 5.64
N VAL A 100 9.65 -4.31 5.10
CA VAL A 100 9.02 -5.55 4.62
C VAL A 100 9.71 -6.08 3.36
N ILE A 101 10.17 -5.21 2.46
CA ILE A 101 10.94 -5.63 1.28
C ILE A 101 12.24 -6.30 1.73
N ARG A 102 12.97 -5.68 2.66
CA ARG A 102 14.21 -6.25 3.21
C ARG A 102 13.95 -7.61 3.85
N PHE A 103 12.92 -7.70 4.70
CA PHE A 103 12.52 -8.95 5.35
C PHE A 103 12.31 -10.10 4.35
N ILE A 104 11.62 -9.85 3.24
CA ILE A 104 11.36 -10.89 2.23
C ILE A 104 12.59 -11.18 1.36
N MET A 105 13.36 -10.15 1.00
CA MET A 105 14.60 -10.32 0.22
C MET A 105 15.65 -11.12 1.00
N ASP A 106 15.62 -11.08 2.33
CA ASP A 106 16.45 -11.92 3.21
C ASP A 106 15.99 -13.40 3.25
N GLY A 107 14.93 -13.75 2.50
CA GLY A 107 14.42 -15.12 2.36
C GLY A 107 13.48 -15.56 3.48
N ASN A 108 12.99 -14.64 4.30
CA ASN A 108 12.03 -14.96 5.35
C ASN A 108 10.64 -15.24 4.77
N GLU A 109 9.94 -16.21 5.37
CA GLU A 109 8.54 -16.48 5.07
C GLU A 109 7.62 -15.40 5.66
N TRP A 110 6.44 -15.22 5.07
CA TRP A 110 5.44 -14.31 5.63
C TRP A 110 4.92 -14.84 6.96
N THR A 111 4.82 -13.96 7.95
CA THR A 111 4.26 -14.26 9.27
C THR A 111 3.26 -13.18 9.67
N GLU A 112 2.34 -13.52 10.58
CA GLU A 112 1.46 -12.53 11.20
C GLU A 112 2.31 -11.43 11.88
N ASP A 113 3.37 -11.82 12.59
CA ASP A 113 4.29 -10.89 13.27
C ASP A 113 4.96 -9.90 12.31
N ALA A 114 5.40 -10.33 11.12
CA ALA A 114 5.96 -9.42 10.12
C ALA A 114 4.92 -8.39 9.62
N ILE A 115 3.66 -8.81 9.47
CA ILE A 115 2.56 -7.91 9.10
C ILE A 115 2.26 -6.93 10.23
N LEU A 116 2.23 -7.40 11.48
CA LEU A 116 2.02 -6.56 12.67
C LEU A 116 3.14 -5.53 12.82
N GLN A 117 4.41 -5.94 12.75
CA GLN A 117 5.58 -5.04 12.81
C GLN A 117 5.58 -4.02 11.68
N THR A 118 5.23 -4.44 10.45
CA THR A 118 5.12 -3.52 9.31
C THR A 118 4.04 -2.46 9.56
N HIS A 119 2.90 -2.84 10.14
CA HIS A 119 1.86 -1.89 10.54
C HIS A 119 2.31 -0.99 11.68
N GLU A 120 3.03 -1.53 12.67
CA GLU A 120 3.59 -0.75 13.77
C GLU A 120 4.47 0.38 13.22
N ILE A 121 5.40 0.06 12.32
CA ILE A 121 6.25 1.06 11.65
C ILE A 121 5.40 2.05 10.85
N LEU A 122 4.44 1.57 10.06
CA LEU A 122 3.59 2.41 9.20
C LEU A 122 2.80 3.46 10.00
N HIS A 123 2.38 3.10 11.21
CA HIS A 123 1.47 3.88 12.02
C HIS A 123 2.14 4.63 13.19
N ASP A 124 3.44 4.39 13.41
CA ASP A 124 4.18 4.99 14.52
C ASP A 124 4.11 6.53 14.51
N GLY A 125 3.63 7.06 15.64
CA GLY A 125 3.48 8.49 15.91
C GLY A 125 2.42 9.24 15.08
N LEU A 126 1.40 8.56 14.51
CA LEU A 126 0.35 9.20 13.70
C LEU A 126 -0.94 9.53 14.45
N ASP A 127 -1.52 8.56 15.15
CA ASP A 127 -2.78 8.70 15.88
C ASP A 127 -2.72 7.79 17.12
N ASP A 128 -2.88 8.39 18.29
CA ASP A 128 -2.83 7.69 19.57
C ASP A 128 -4.08 6.81 19.80
N ASP A 129 -5.17 7.06 19.05
CA ASP A 129 -6.41 6.28 19.14
C ASP A 129 -6.31 4.92 18.42
N VAL A 130 -5.25 4.70 17.63
CA VAL A 130 -5.00 3.45 16.90
C VAL A 130 -3.87 2.68 17.56
N LEU A 131 -4.18 1.47 18.05
CA LEU A 131 -3.17 0.55 18.57
C LEU A 131 -2.34 -0.02 17.42
N ALA A 132 -1.20 0.63 17.14
CA ALA A 132 -0.26 0.20 16.12
C ALA A 132 0.26 -1.22 16.39
N GLY A 133 0.39 -2.03 15.33
CA GLY A 133 0.94 -3.38 15.41
C GLY A 133 0.03 -4.40 16.09
N THR A 134 -1.25 -4.09 16.26
CA THR A 134 -2.23 -4.98 16.90
C THR A 134 -3.49 -5.09 16.05
N TYR A 135 -4.05 -6.30 15.92
CA TYR A 135 -5.35 -6.46 15.28
C TYR A 135 -6.46 -5.77 16.08
N ARG A 136 -7.41 -5.16 15.39
CA ARG A 136 -8.52 -4.45 16.04
C ARG A 136 -9.38 -5.41 16.86
N HIS A 137 -9.84 -4.91 18.00
CA HIS A 137 -10.83 -5.60 18.86
C HIS A 137 -12.23 -4.98 18.77
N TYR A 138 -12.41 -4.02 17.86
CA TYR A 138 -13.66 -3.29 17.62
C TYR A 138 -14.06 -3.35 16.14
N GLU A 139 -15.33 -3.06 15.89
CA GLU A 139 -15.87 -3.07 14.53
C GLU A 139 -15.51 -1.78 13.80
N VAL A 140 -15.18 -1.93 12.53
CA VAL A 140 -14.86 -0.81 11.62
C VAL A 140 -15.72 -0.94 10.37
N ALA A 141 -15.92 0.17 9.69
CA ALA A 141 -16.66 0.22 8.44
C ALA A 141 -15.89 1.07 7.42
N VAL A 142 -15.88 0.59 6.17
CA VAL A 142 -15.30 1.33 5.06
C VAL A 142 -16.38 2.16 4.39
N LYS A 143 -16.11 3.45 4.22
CA LYS A 143 -16.94 4.35 3.41
C LYS A 143 -16.55 4.25 1.95
N TYR A 144 -17.54 4.21 1.07
CA TYR A 144 -17.32 4.18 -0.38
C TYR A 144 -18.44 4.93 -1.11
N GLU A 145 -18.12 5.43 -2.30
CA GLU A 145 -19.08 6.02 -3.22
C GLU A 145 -19.45 4.99 -4.28
N GLU A 146 -20.74 4.73 -4.46
CA GLU A 146 -21.20 3.91 -5.59
C GLU A 146 -21.23 4.74 -6.87
N PRO A 147 -20.82 4.16 -8.03
CA PRO A 147 -20.89 4.84 -9.30
C PRO A 147 -22.30 5.38 -9.60
N GLY A 148 -22.43 6.68 -9.83
CA GLY A 148 -23.70 7.35 -10.12
C GLY A 148 -24.54 7.73 -8.89
N GLN A 149 -24.08 7.44 -7.67
CA GLN A 149 -24.74 7.84 -6.43
C GLN A 149 -24.00 9.00 -5.77
N ARG A 150 -24.75 10.00 -5.26
CA ARG A 150 -24.19 11.16 -4.53
C ARG A 150 -23.95 10.91 -3.04
N ARG A 151 -24.40 9.77 -2.49
CA ARG A 151 -24.32 9.47 -1.05
C ARG A 151 -23.27 8.39 -0.81
N GLU A 152 -22.38 8.66 0.14
CA GLU A 152 -21.47 7.66 0.69
C GLU A 152 -22.25 6.54 1.39
N LYS A 153 -21.87 5.30 1.13
CA LYS A 153 -22.33 4.13 1.88
C LYS A 153 -21.21 3.65 2.79
N ALA A 154 -21.59 3.05 3.92
CA ALA A 154 -20.66 2.38 4.81
C ALA A 154 -20.90 0.87 4.75
N SER A 155 -19.84 0.10 4.51
CA SER A 155 -19.86 -1.36 4.60
C SER A 155 -19.14 -1.78 5.86
N ILE A 156 -19.84 -2.52 6.73
CA ILE A 156 -19.23 -3.11 7.93
C ILE A 156 -18.22 -4.17 7.47
N CYS A 157 -17.00 -4.08 7.98
CA CYS A 157 -15.93 -5.04 7.70
C CYS A 157 -16.19 -6.39 8.39
N LEU A 158 -15.29 -7.36 8.15
CA LEU A 158 -15.29 -8.62 8.88
C LEU A 158 -15.38 -8.38 10.40
N ARG A 159 -16.08 -9.26 11.12
CA ARG A 159 -16.21 -9.13 12.59
C ARG A 159 -14.83 -9.14 13.25
N ALA A 160 -14.58 -8.20 14.17
CA ALA A 160 -13.27 -8.08 14.85
C ALA A 160 -12.78 -9.41 15.44
N ARG A 161 -13.69 -10.17 16.06
CA ARG A 161 -13.38 -11.50 16.63
C ARG A 161 -12.91 -12.55 15.62
N ALA A 162 -13.23 -12.38 14.34
CA ALA A 162 -12.86 -13.30 13.27
C ALA A 162 -11.52 -12.92 12.62
N VAL A 163 -11.05 -11.68 12.79
CA VAL A 163 -9.80 -11.17 12.19
C VAL A 163 -8.60 -12.09 12.45
N PRO A 164 -8.31 -12.54 13.68
CA PRO A 164 -7.12 -13.38 13.91
C PRO A 164 -7.17 -14.71 13.15
N ALA A 165 -8.34 -15.34 13.06
CA ALA A 165 -8.49 -16.59 12.32
C ALA A 165 -8.29 -16.38 10.81
N TYR A 166 -8.91 -15.33 10.25
CA TYR A 166 -8.78 -15.02 8.82
C TYR A 166 -7.36 -14.59 8.43
N MET A 167 -6.65 -13.85 9.29
CA MET A 167 -5.26 -13.47 9.06
C MET A 167 -4.32 -14.68 9.05
N ARG A 168 -4.47 -15.56 10.05
CA ARG A 168 -3.72 -16.83 10.10
C ARG A 168 -3.93 -17.67 8.84
N ASP A 169 -5.18 -17.82 8.43
CA ASP A 169 -5.55 -18.59 7.24
C ASP A 169 -4.99 -17.95 5.95
N MET A 170 -5.07 -16.62 5.85
CA MET A 170 -4.52 -15.88 4.71
C MET A 170 -3.00 -16.05 4.63
N VAL A 171 -2.26 -15.90 5.74
CA VAL A 171 -0.80 -16.09 5.78
C VAL A 171 -0.42 -17.54 5.43
N GLY A 172 -1.13 -18.52 5.97
CA GLY A 172 -0.92 -19.93 5.65
C GLY A 172 -1.12 -20.23 4.14
N ARG A 173 -2.18 -19.69 3.53
CA ARG A 173 -2.41 -19.80 2.08
C ARG A 173 -1.34 -19.09 1.27
N LEU A 174 -0.91 -17.91 1.70
CA LEU A 174 0.14 -17.13 1.04
C LEU A 174 1.43 -17.95 0.93
N ASN A 175 1.93 -18.47 2.06
CA ASN A 175 3.16 -19.25 2.06
C ASN A 175 3.03 -20.53 1.25
N LYS A 176 1.92 -21.27 1.40
CA LYS A 176 1.68 -22.51 0.65
C LYS A 176 1.69 -22.26 -0.87
N MET A 177 0.87 -21.33 -1.34
CA MET A 177 0.79 -21.02 -2.77
C MET A 177 2.07 -20.36 -3.29
N GLY A 178 2.75 -19.57 -2.47
CA GLY A 178 4.04 -18.97 -2.79
C GLY A 178 5.14 -20.00 -3.00
N ALA A 179 5.14 -21.09 -2.22
CA ALA A 179 6.07 -22.22 -2.39
C ALA A 179 5.76 -23.05 -3.65
N GLU A 180 4.49 -23.12 -4.05
CA GLU A 180 4.03 -23.79 -5.28
C GLU A 180 4.26 -22.94 -6.55
N MET A 181 4.67 -21.67 -6.39
CA MET A 181 4.89 -20.73 -7.48
C MET A 181 6.17 -21.07 -8.26
N ALA A 182 6.03 -21.65 -9.45
CA ALA A 182 7.16 -21.92 -10.34
C ALA A 182 7.66 -20.65 -11.04
N SER A 183 8.97 -20.56 -11.29
CA SER A 183 9.59 -19.49 -12.09
C SER A 183 8.97 -19.34 -13.49
N ASP A 184 8.44 -20.44 -14.02
CA ASP A 184 7.97 -20.54 -15.40
C ASP A 184 6.48 -20.22 -15.56
N MET A 185 5.79 -19.89 -14.46
CA MET A 185 4.37 -19.51 -14.50
C MET A 185 4.18 -18.20 -15.28
N PRO A 186 3.13 -18.04 -16.11
CA PRO A 186 2.87 -16.80 -16.83
C PRO A 186 2.87 -15.55 -15.93
N PRO A 187 3.40 -14.39 -16.38
CA PRO A 187 3.43 -13.16 -15.59
C PRO A 187 2.06 -12.70 -15.07
N PHE A 188 0.98 -12.98 -15.80
CA PHE A 188 -0.38 -12.64 -15.38
C PHE A 188 -0.79 -13.38 -14.11
N ASP A 189 -0.44 -14.66 -13.99
CA ASP A 189 -0.80 -15.48 -12.83
C ASP A 189 -0.06 -15.01 -11.57
N ARG A 190 1.19 -14.55 -11.74
CA ARG A 190 2.00 -13.97 -10.65
C ARG A 190 1.44 -12.63 -10.17
N VAL A 191 0.89 -11.83 -11.09
CA VAL A 191 0.13 -10.61 -10.74
C VAL A 191 -1.18 -10.98 -10.04
N GLY A 192 -1.92 -11.95 -10.58
CA GLY A 192 -3.17 -12.45 -10.00
C GLY A 192 -2.97 -12.97 -8.57
N PHE A 193 -1.86 -13.66 -8.31
CA PHE A 193 -1.47 -14.09 -6.97
C PHE A 193 -1.32 -12.90 -6.00
N ALA A 194 -0.52 -11.88 -6.35
CA ALA A 194 -0.34 -10.71 -5.49
C ALA A 194 -1.67 -9.97 -5.23
N VAL A 195 -2.50 -9.83 -6.26
CA VAL A 195 -3.79 -9.15 -6.17
C VAL A 195 -4.83 -9.97 -5.41
N ARG A 196 -4.76 -11.30 -5.43
CA ARG A 196 -5.60 -12.16 -4.59
C ARG A 196 -5.37 -11.87 -3.11
N PHE A 197 -4.10 -11.79 -2.68
CA PHE A 197 -3.79 -11.49 -1.28
C PHE A 197 -4.04 -10.03 -0.90
N HIS A 198 -3.87 -9.09 -1.84
CA HIS A 198 -4.38 -7.72 -1.70
C HIS A 198 -5.87 -7.75 -1.34
N HIS A 199 -6.65 -8.46 -2.16
CA HIS A 199 -8.09 -8.52 -2.06
C HIS A 199 -8.55 -9.15 -0.74
N GLN A 200 -7.92 -10.25 -0.32
CA GLN A 200 -8.20 -10.85 0.99
C GLN A 200 -7.89 -9.89 2.14
N PHE A 201 -6.70 -9.28 2.15
CA PHE A 201 -6.27 -8.40 3.23
C PHE A 201 -7.22 -7.20 3.42
N VAL A 202 -7.62 -6.54 2.33
CA VAL A 202 -8.55 -5.39 2.38
C VAL A 202 -9.91 -5.77 2.95
N ASN A 203 -10.39 -6.99 2.66
CA ASN A 203 -11.69 -7.47 3.14
C ASN A 203 -11.66 -7.98 4.59
N ILE A 204 -10.53 -8.55 5.03
CA ILE A 204 -10.31 -8.87 6.45
C ILE A 204 -10.26 -7.57 7.27
N HIS A 205 -9.58 -6.55 6.73
CA HIS A 205 -9.44 -5.23 7.33
C HIS A 205 -8.92 -5.31 8.78
N PRO A 206 -7.72 -5.87 9.02
CA PRO A 206 -7.31 -6.34 10.34
C PRO A 206 -7.01 -5.23 11.36
N PHE A 207 -6.74 -4.00 10.93
CA PHE A 207 -6.28 -2.91 11.79
C PHE A 207 -7.34 -1.82 12.01
N GLY A 208 -7.11 -0.97 13.00
CA GLY A 208 -7.96 0.18 13.29
C GLY A 208 -7.93 1.25 12.18
N ASP A 209 -6.77 1.46 11.58
CA ASP A 209 -6.53 2.30 10.40
C ASP A 209 -5.35 1.74 9.59
N GLY A 210 -5.00 2.33 8.45
CA GLY A 210 -3.80 1.97 7.67
C GLY A 210 -3.97 0.75 6.77
N ASN A 211 -5.13 0.08 6.80
CA ASN A 211 -5.38 -1.15 6.05
C ASN A 211 -5.14 -1.02 4.53
N GLY A 212 -5.56 0.08 3.91
CA GLY A 212 -5.31 0.29 2.48
C GLY A 212 -3.83 0.43 2.14
N ARG A 213 -3.07 1.19 2.95
CA ARG A 213 -1.62 1.35 2.81
C ARG A 213 -0.90 0.01 3.02
N MET A 214 -1.26 -0.73 4.06
CA MET A 214 -0.77 -2.09 4.31
C MET A 214 -1.04 -3.04 3.14
N ALA A 215 -2.25 -3.04 2.59
CA ALA A 215 -2.59 -3.88 1.45
C ALA A 215 -1.67 -3.61 0.26
N ARG A 216 -1.42 -2.34 -0.07
CA ARG A 216 -0.56 -1.93 -1.18
C ARG A 216 0.93 -2.19 -0.92
N ILE A 217 1.39 -2.07 0.32
CA ILE A 217 2.74 -2.49 0.74
C ILE A 217 2.91 -4.00 0.50
N ILE A 218 1.99 -4.83 1.03
CA ILE A 218 2.02 -6.30 0.86
C ILE A 218 1.98 -6.66 -0.62
N THR A 219 1.09 -6.04 -1.39
CA THR A 219 0.94 -6.31 -2.83
C THR A 219 2.23 -6.04 -3.59
N ASN A 220 2.87 -4.90 -3.34
CA ASN A 220 4.12 -4.56 -4.01
C ASN A 220 5.27 -5.47 -3.58
N ALA A 221 5.30 -5.89 -2.31
CA ALA A 221 6.29 -6.87 -1.85
C ALA A 221 6.14 -8.21 -2.58
N LEU A 222 4.91 -8.69 -2.78
CA LEU A 222 4.61 -9.90 -3.56
C LEU A 222 4.94 -9.70 -5.05
N LEU A 223 4.55 -8.57 -5.65
CA LEU A 223 4.87 -8.27 -7.06
C LEU A 223 6.37 -8.18 -7.30
N LEU A 224 7.12 -7.61 -6.36
CA LEU A 224 8.58 -7.55 -6.47
C LEU A 224 9.17 -8.96 -6.42
N THR A 225 8.72 -9.77 -5.47
CA THR A 225 9.21 -11.14 -5.24
C THR A 225 8.91 -12.07 -6.41
N TYR A 226 7.66 -12.08 -6.90
CA TYR A 226 7.20 -13.06 -7.88
C TYR A 226 7.17 -12.52 -9.32
N ALA A 227 7.02 -11.20 -9.51
CA ALA A 227 6.92 -10.61 -10.85
C ALA A 227 8.07 -9.65 -11.19
N GLY A 228 8.99 -9.36 -10.26
CA GLY A 228 10.10 -8.42 -10.48
C GLY A 228 9.62 -6.99 -10.73
N ARG A 229 8.44 -6.61 -10.22
CA ARG A 229 7.78 -5.33 -10.53
C ARG A 229 7.32 -4.60 -9.28
N ILE A 230 7.34 -3.27 -9.36
CA ILE A 230 6.64 -2.37 -8.46
C ILE A 230 5.50 -1.71 -9.25
N LEU A 231 4.37 -1.56 -8.59
CA LEU A 231 3.15 -1.02 -9.14
C LEU A 231 2.73 0.26 -8.39
N PRO A 232 3.05 1.42 -8.97
CA PRO A 232 2.41 2.66 -8.55
C PRO A 232 0.93 2.68 -8.94
N ILE A 233 0.04 2.88 -7.97
CA ILE A 233 -1.40 3.09 -8.19
C ILE A 233 -1.78 4.40 -7.51
N GLY A 234 -2.66 5.19 -8.14
CA GLY A 234 -3.24 6.37 -7.52
C GLY A 234 -2.36 7.61 -7.67
N MET A 235 -1.55 7.67 -8.72
CA MET A 235 -0.78 8.87 -9.06
C MET A 235 -1.69 10.02 -9.50
N THR A 236 -2.89 9.68 -10.00
CA THR A 236 -3.89 10.64 -10.46
C THR A 236 -5.25 10.42 -9.80
N SER A 237 -6.11 11.44 -9.83
CA SER A 237 -7.49 11.31 -9.34
C SER A 237 -8.31 10.29 -10.13
N TYR A 238 -7.98 10.06 -11.42
CA TYR A 238 -8.61 9.03 -12.25
C TYR A 238 -8.22 7.64 -11.77
N GLU A 239 -6.93 7.38 -11.59
CA GLU A 239 -6.43 6.10 -11.07
C GLU A 239 -6.94 5.81 -9.67
N ARG A 240 -6.95 6.82 -8.78
CA ARG A 240 -7.54 6.70 -7.44
C ARG A 240 -9.00 6.24 -7.52
N ARG A 241 -9.83 6.89 -8.33
CA ARG A 241 -11.24 6.51 -8.51
C ARG A 241 -11.38 5.10 -9.10
N ALA A 242 -10.62 4.78 -10.13
CA ALA A 242 -10.65 3.47 -10.77
C ALA A 242 -10.28 2.35 -9.78
N TYR A 243 -9.20 2.53 -9.01
CA TYR A 243 -8.79 1.58 -7.97
C TYR A 243 -9.86 1.40 -6.90
N LEU A 244 -10.44 2.49 -6.37
CA LEU A 244 -11.48 2.41 -5.34
C LEU A 244 -12.74 1.71 -5.85
N MET A 245 -13.13 1.96 -7.11
CA MET A 245 -14.26 1.26 -7.75
C MET A 245 -14.01 -0.25 -7.86
N LEU A 246 -12.83 -0.66 -8.32
CA LEU A 246 -12.46 -2.07 -8.41
C LEU A 246 -12.41 -2.73 -7.04
N CYS A 247 -11.91 -2.04 -6.02
CA CYS A 247 -11.91 -2.56 -4.64
C CYS A 247 -13.34 -2.73 -4.10
N ALA A 248 -14.24 -1.78 -4.37
CA ALA A 248 -15.64 -1.86 -3.95
C ALA A 248 -16.37 -3.01 -4.64
N GLU A 249 -16.15 -3.19 -5.94
CA GLU A 249 -16.69 -4.32 -6.71
C GLU A 249 -16.16 -5.66 -6.19
N ALA A 250 -14.83 -5.78 -6.04
CA ALA A 250 -14.20 -6.97 -5.51
C ALA A 250 -14.74 -7.32 -4.12
N SER A 251 -14.89 -6.33 -3.24
CA SER A 251 -15.42 -6.53 -1.87
C SER A 251 -16.89 -6.96 -1.86
N ARG A 252 -17.68 -6.57 -2.87
CA ARG A 252 -19.05 -7.10 -3.03
C ARG A 252 -19.00 -8.59 -3.35
N ILE A 253 -18.19 -8.99 -4.31
CA ILE A 253 -18.03 -10.40 -4.72
C ILE A 253 -17.46 -11.23 -3.56
N PHE A 254 -16.46 -10.72 -2.83
CA PHE A 254 -15.91 -11.40 -1.64
C PHE A 254 -17.00 -11.81 -0.65
N ARG A 255 -17.95 -10.91 -0.34
CA ARG A 255 -19.04 -11.22 0.60
C ARG A 255 -20.03 -12.24 0.07
N GLU A 256 -20.15 -12.38 -1.25
CA GLU A 256 -21.01 -13.38 -1.89
C GLU A 256 -20.31 -14.76 -1.95
N GLU A 257 -18.98 -14.77 -2.02
CA GLU A 257 -18.16 -15.98 -2.13
C GLU A 257 -17.63 -16.51 -0.77
N ASP A 258 -17.46 -15.65 0.24
CA ASP A 258 -16.88 -16.03 1.53
C ASP A 258 -17.70 -17.13 2.19
N MET A 259 -17.03 -18.22 2.58
CA MET A 259 -17.62 -19.45 3.14
C MET A 259 -18.56 -20.26 2.21
N GLU A 260 -18.92 -19.74 1.03
CA GLU A 260 -19.81 -20.40 0.07
C GLU A 260 -19.06 -21.00 -1.13
N VAL A 261 -17.91 -20.41 -1.50
CA VAL A 261 -17.09 -20.80 -2.65
C VAL A 261 -15.70 -21.21 -2.19
N ASP A 262 -15.21 -22.33 -2.71
CA ASP A 262 -13.85 -22.80 -2.43
C ASP A 262 -12.81 -21.74 -2.83
N PHE A 263 -11.80 -21.56 -1.99
CA PHE A 263 -10.81 -20.49 -2.16
C PHE A 263 -10.16 -20.48 -3.56
N ALA A 264 -9.91 -21.65 -4.15
CA ALA A 264 -9.33 -21.76 -5.49
C ALA A 264 -10.27 -21.22 -6.59
N GLU A 265 -11.57 -21.27 -6.37
CA GLU A 265 -12.62 -20.89 -7.32
C GLU A 265 -13.11 -19.44 -7.13
N GLN A 266 -12.73 -18.78 -6.03
CA GLN A 266 -13.09 -17.38 -5.77
C GLN A 266 -12.61 -16.45 -6.89
N THR A 267 -13.49 -15.55 -7.34
CA THR A 267 -13.29 -14.68 -8.50
C THR A 267 -13.22 -13.20 -8.16
N GLY A 268 -13.51 -12.79 -6.93
CA GLY A 268 -13.59 -11.36 -6.55
C GLY A 268 -12.35 -10.52 -6.85
N HIS A 269 -11.17 -11.15 -6.90
CA HIS A 269 -9.90 -10.51 -7.21
C HIS A 269 -9.62 -10.33 -8.72
N LEU A 270 -10.33 -11.00 -9.62
CA LEU A 270 -9.96 -11.13 -11.04
C LEU A 270 -10.01 -9.79 -11.81
N HIS A 271 -11.05 -8.98 -11.63
CA HIS A 271 -11.15 -7.68 -12.31
C HIS A 271 -10.04 -6.72 -11.84
N LEU A 272 -9.72 -6.72 -10.54
CA LEU A 272 -8.59 -5.96 -10.02
C LEU A 272 -7.26 -6.50 -10.58
N ALA A 273 -7.12 -7.82 -10.71
CA ALA A 273 -5.92 -8.44 -11.26
C ALA A 273 -5.71 -8.09 -12.74
N GLU A 274 -6.80 -8.04 -13.52
CA GLU A 274 -6.75 -7.60 -14.92
C GLU A 274 -6.29 -6.14 -15.03
N ALA A 275 -6.91 -5.24 -14.25
CA ALA A 275 -6.54 -3.83 -14.23
C ALA A 275 -5.09 -3.63 -13.81
N VAL A 276 -4.64 -4.30 -12.75
CA VAL A 276 -3.25 -4.29 -12.29
C VAL A 276 -2.30 -4.88 -13.34
N GLY A 277 -2.72 -5.94 -14.04
CA GLY A 277 -1.97 -6.52 -15.16
C GLY A 277 -1.76 -5.51 -16.29
N ILE A 278 -2.77 -4.69 -16.59
CA ILE A 278 -2.67 -3.61 -17.58
C ILE A 278 -1.75 -2.48 -17.06
N TRP A 279 -2.00 -1.98 -15.86
CA TRP A 279 -1.22 -0.88 -15.27
C TRP A 279 0.26 -1.24 -15.07
N SER A 280 0.55 -2.47 -14.62
CA SER A 280 1.92 -2.95 -14.45
C SER A 280 2.69 -3.13 -15.76
N ARG A 281 2.00 -3.29 -16.90
CA ARG A 281 2.62 -3.33 -18.24
C ARG A 281 2.87 -1.93 -18.81
N GLN A 282 2.11 -0.93 -18.36
CA GLN A 282 2.26 0.46 -18.75
C GLN A 282 3.29 1.19 -17.87
N ALA A 283 3.56 0.68 -16.67
CA ALA A 283 4.66 1.12 -15.82
C ALA A 283 6.02 0.82 -16.48
N PRO A 284 7.03 1.71 -16.34
CA PRO A 284 8.38 1.41 -16.81
C PRO A 284 8.90 0.11 -16.19
N LEU A 285 9.43 -0.81 -17.01
CA LEU A 285 10.08 -2.02 -16.51
C LEU A 285 11.49 -1.67 -16.02
N PRO A 286 11.89 -2.09 -14.80
CA PRO A 286 13.30 -2.09 -14.43
C PRO A 286 14.11 -2.84 -15.50
N ALA A 287 15.09 -2.17 -16.10
CA ALA A 287 15.85 -2.79 -17.19
C ALA A 287 16.51 -4.12 -16.73
N GLY A 288 16.13 -5.25 -17.35
CA GLY A 288 16.77 -6.56 -17.14
C GLY A 288 15.89 -7.74 -16.73
N TYR A 289 14.57 -7.57 -16.62
CA TYR A 289 13.62 -8.69 -16.54
C TYR A 289 12.98 -8.93 -17.93
N HIS A 290 13.76 -9.51 -18.83
CA HIS A 290 13.30 -10.17 -20.06
C HIS A 290 13.55 -11.66 -19.94
#